data_AF-A0A4Y2R6D2-F1
#
_entry.id   AF-A0A4Y2R6D2-F1
#
_cell.length_a   1.000
_cell.length_b   1.000
_cell.length_c   1.000
_cell.angle_alpha   90.00
_cell.angle_beta   90.00
_cell.angle_gamma   90.00
#
_symmetry.space_group_name_H-M   'P 1'
#
loop_
_entity.id
_entity.type
_entity.pdbx_description
1 polymer ?
#
loop_
_entity_poly.entity_id
_entity_poly.type
_entity_poly.pdbx_seq_one_letter_code
_entity_poly.pdbx_strand_id
1 'polypeptide(L)'
;MTHLTTLSEMDKINILDVNQNRCSFASMKERLLLIGTQLVCLSSVAGTAYGILGSAALPGSEIFALLLLAVSAWLGGILVGCLRLPPLLGMLIVGILFRNIPYIPYHTDISIKWAAILKDISLVIILLKAGLGLDPQKLLELKFHIFRLSVLPCLFEAAASAVLVHHFLSLPWLWAIMLGFIVSAVSAAVLVPGMLVLDQRGLGRNSGIPTLVMASVSIDNIIALTGFIITFSIITSSGIILLTLFFVCPMSIQPIQLLSWHQARGHGTAFSHTFRSITADYSASDQI
;
A
#
# COMPACT_ATOMS: atom_id res chain seq x y z
N MET A 1 14.29 -6.63 -39.61
CA MET A 1 15.27 -5.83 -38.85
C MET A 1 14.79 -4.40 -38.59
N THR A 2 13.98 -3.82 -39.48
CA THR A 2 13.30 -2.51 -39.33
C THR A 2 12.13 -2.49 -38.32
N HIS A 3 11.60 -3.66 -37.93
CA HIS A 3 10.48 -3.76 -36.96
C HIS A 3 10.92 -3.82 -35.48
N LEU A 4 12.21 -4.04 -35.20
CA LEU A 4 12.75 -4.12 -33.83
C LEU A 4 13.27 -2.76 -33.34
N THR A 5 13.64 -1.87 -34.27
CA THR A 5 14.05 -0.50 -33.94
C THR A 5 12.85 0.37 -33.53
N THR A 6 11.68 0.18 -34.15
CA THR A 6 10.46 0.94 -33.81
C THR A 6 9.87 0.57 -32.45
N LEU A 7 9.95 -0.70 -32.05
CA LEU A 7 9.54 -1.14 -30.70
C LEU A 7 10.49 -0.60 -29.62
N SER A 8 11.80 -0.54 -29.89
CA SER A 8 12.76 0.04 -28.94
C SER A 8 12.64 1.57 -28.81
N GLU A 9 12.22 2.29 -29.86
CA GLU A 9 11.97 3.74 -29.79
C GLU A 9 10.62 4.06 -29.16
N MET A 10 9.56 3.27 -29.43
CA MET A 10 8.24 3.49 -28.82
C MET A 10 8.20 3.14 -27.33
N ASP A 11 8.96 2.15 -26.85
CA ASP A 11 9.11 1.91 -25.41
C ASP A 11 9.92 3.02 -24.73
N LYS A 12 10.95 3.58 -25.38
CA LYS A 12 11.71 4.72 -24.84
C LYS A 12 10.88 5.99 -24.76
N ILE A 13 10.01 6.25 -25.74
CA ILE A 13 9.11 7.41 -25.75
C ILE A 13 8.05 7.26 -24.65
N ASN A 14 7.47 6.07 -24.48
CA ASN A 14 6.47 5.83 -23.42
C ASN A 14 7.04 5.79 -21.99
N ILE A 15 8.25 5.25 -21.78
CA ILE A 15 8.88 5.19 -20.45
C ILE A 15 9.39 6.56 -20.00
N LEU A 16 9.84 7.43 -20.93
CA LEU A 16 10.16 8.81 -20.60
C LEU A 16 8.90 9.64 -20.28
N ASP A 17 7.76 9.32 -20.91
CA ASP A 17 6.46 9.90 -20.57
C ASP A 17 5.88 9.41 -19.23
N VAL A 18 6.35 8.29 -18.66
CA VAL A 18 5.98 7.84 -17.31
C VAL A 18 6.49 8.80 -16.23
N ASN A 19 7.65 9.43 -16.45
CA ASN A 19 8.18 10.47 -15.56
C ASN A 19 7.62 11.86 -15.93
N GLN A 20 7.35 12.10 -17.22
CA GLN A 20 6.80 13.36 -17.72
C GLN A 20 5.33 13.55 -17.34
N ASN A 21 4.50 12.51 -17.32
CA ASN A 21 3.06 12.58 -16.95
C ASN A 21 2.78 12.52 -15.43
N ARG A 22 3.82 12.60 -14.58
CA ARG A 22 3.70 13.07 -13.19
C ARG A 22 4.05 14.56 -13.06
N CYS A 23 4.55 15.19 -14.14
CA CYS A 23 5.00 16.57 -14.20
C CYS A 23 4.32 17.43 -15.29
N SER A 24 3.58 16.84 -16.24
CA SER A 24 3.01 17.53 -17.40
C SER A 24 1.49 17.38 -17.48
N PHE A 25 0.79 17.85 -16.44
CA PHE A 25 -0.55 18.45 -16.60
C PHE A 25 -0.86 19.29 -15.35
N ALA A 26 -0.06 20.33 -15.17
CA ALA A 26 -0.46 21.54 -14.46
C ALA A 26 0.71 22.53 -14.58
N SER A 27 0.46 23.68 -15.20
CA SER A 27 1.33 24.85 -15.08
C SER A 27 1.69 25.07 -13.60
N MET A 28 2.88 25.58 -13.28
CA MET A 28 3.27 25.88 -11.88
C MET A 28 2.19 26.66 -11.12
N LYS A 29 1.39 27.47 -11.84
CA LYS A 29 0.18 28.15 -11.33
C LYS A 29 -1.00 27.23 -11.01
N GLU A 30 -1.30 26.23 -11.83
CA GLU A 30 -2.35 25.21 -11.55
C GLU A 30 -1.95 24.33 -10.38
N ARG A 31 -0.66 24.00 -10.22
CA ARG A 31 -0.17 23.32 -9.01
C ARG A 31 -0.30 24.20 -7.79
N LEU A 32 0.03 25.49 -7.89
CA LEU A 32 -0.15 26.44 -6.79
C LEU A 32 -1.64 26.62 -6.44
N LEU A 33 -2.52 26.65 -7.43
CA LEU A 33 -3.97 26.76 -7.27
C LEU A 33 -4.58 25.48 -6.70
N LEU A 34 -4.14 24.30 -7.13
CA LEU A 34 -4.57 23.00 -6.59
C LEU A 34 -4.07 22.83 -5.16
N ILE A 35 -2.80 23.15 -4.87
CA ILE A 35 -2.28 23.16 -3.50
C ILE A 35 -3.05 24.17 -2.64
N GLY A 36 -3.34 25.36 -3.16
CA GLY A 36 -4.16 26.37 -2.49
C GLY A 36 -5.58 25.88 -2.22
N THR A 37 -6.23 25.25 -3.20
CA THR A 37 -7.60 24.72 -3.09
C THR A 37 -7.65 23.55 -2.11
N GLN A 38 -6.67 22.67 -2.14
CA GLN A 38 -6.60 21.55 -1.22
C GLN A 38 -6.24 21.97 0.21
N LEU A 39 -5.39 23.00 0.40
CA LEU A 39 -5.18 23.64 1.71
C LEU A 39 -6.47 24.27 2.25
N VAL A 40 -7.26 24.92 1.39
CA VAL A 40 -8.58 25.46 1.74
C VAL A 40 -9.55 24.34 2.11
N CYS A 41 -9.61 23.25 1.33
CA CYS A 41 -10.42 22.06 1.67
C CYS A 41 -9.99 21.43 3.00
N LEU A 42 -8.69 21.34 3.28
CA LEU A 42 -8.18 20.84 4.56
C LEU A 42 -8.47 21.76 5.72
N SER A 43 -8.39 23.08 5.52
CA SER A 43 -8.79 24.05 6.54
C SER A 43 -10.30 24.00 6.81
N SER A 44 -11.10 23.72 5.78
CA SER A 44 -12.55 23.52 5.89
C SER A 44 -12.90 22.21 6.58
N VAL A 45 -12.21 21.11 6.25
CA VAL A 45 -12.39 19.80 6.92
C VAL A 45 -11.92 19.88 8.38
N ALA A 46 -10.81 20.54 8.66
CA ALA A 46 -10.33 20.80 10.03
C ALA A 46 -11.31 21.71 10.80
N GLY A 47 -11.87 22.73 10.16
CA GLY A 47 -12.89 23.61 10.74
C GLY A 47 -14.22 22.88 10.98
N THR A 48 -14.62 21.98 10.09
CA THR A 48 -15.83 21.17 10.23
C THR A 48 -15.64 20.11 11.31
N ALA A 49 -14.46 19.50 11.41
CA ALA A 49 -14.10 18.60 12.50
C ALA A 49 -14.06 19.33 13.85
N TYR A 50 -13.55 20.56 13.89
CA TYR A 50 -13.60 21.43 15.07
C TYR A 50 -15.04 21.80 15.46
N GLY A 51 -15.90 22.04 14.46
CA GLY A 51 -17.32 22.35 14.66
C GLY A 51 -18.17 21.16 15.13
N ILE A 52 -17.88 19.95 14.69
CA ILE A 52 -18.63 18.73 15.05
C ILE A 52 -18.17 18.14 16.39
N LEU A 53 -16.87 18.21 16.69
CA LEU A 53 -16.26 17.48 17.82
C LEU A 53 -16.09 18.32 19.10
N GLY A 54 -16.39 19.63 19.04
CA GLY A 54 -16.46 20.52 20.20
C GLY A 54 -15.21 20.48 21.09
N SER A 55 -15.38 20.12 22.36
CA SER A 55 -14.31 20.07 23.37
C SER A 55 -13.27 18.95 23.14
N ALA A 56 -13.54 17.97 22.28
CA ALA A 56 -12.57 16.93 21.92
C ALA A 56 -11.65 17.32 20.75
N ALA A 57 -11.79 18.52 20.17
CA ALA A 57 -10.86 19.09 19.19
C ALA A 57 -9.90 20.13 19.80
N LEU A 58 -9.92 20.31 21.13
CA LEU A 58 -8.98 21.18 21.84
C LEU A 58 -7.53 20.66 21.71
N PRO A 59 -6.52 21.56 21.68
CA PRO A 59 -5.12 21.17 21.72
C PRO A 59 -4.86 20.40 23.02
N GLY A 60 -4.66 19.08 22.90
CA GLY A 60 -4.58 18.16 24.04
C GLY A 60 -5.43 16.89 23.91
N SER A 61 -6.18 16.68 22.82
CA SER A 61 -6.87 15.39 22.60
C SER A 61 -6.11 14.45 21.65
N GLU A 62 -6.36 13.14 21.76
CA GLU A 62 -5.79 12.14 20.83
C GLU A 62 -6.24 12.38 19.38
N ILE A 63 -7.48 12.83 19.19
CA ILE A 63 -8.09 13.03 17.87
C ILE A 63 -7.48 14.26 17.18
N PHE A 64 -7.19 15.31 17.94
CA PHE A 64 -6.47 16.48 17.44
C PHE A 64 -5.06 16.10 16.97
N ALA A 65 -4.36 15.24 17.73
CA ALA A 65 -3.04 14.75 17.34
C ALA A 65 -3.08 13.90 16.06
N LEU A 66 -4.09 13.04 15.89
CA LEU A 66 -4.30 12.27 14.65
C LEU A 66 -4.60 13.17 13.45
N LEU A 67 -5.42 14.20 13.64
CA LEU A 67 -5.74 15.17 12.59
C LEU A 67 -4.50 15.97 12.17
N LEU A 68 -3.73 16.48 13.14
CA LEU A 68 -2.47 17.17 12.89
C LEU A 68 -1.46 16.29 12.15
N LEU A 69 -1.34 15.02 12.54
CA LEU A 69 -0.51 14.04 11.86
C LEU A 69 -0.98 13.80 10.41
N ALA A 70 -2.28 13.68 10.18
CA ALA A 70 -2.83 13.48 8.84
C ALA A 70 -2.56 14.67 7.90
N VAL A 71 -2.79 15.91 8.38
CA VAL A 71 -2.53 17.13 7.60
C VAL A 71 -1.05 17.26 7.29
N SER A 72 -0.20 17.10 8.29
CA SER A 72 1.26 17.21 8.11
C SER A 72 1.82 16.11 7.20
N ALA A 73 1.36 14.86 7.33
CA ALA A 73 1.80 13.76 6.47
C ALA A 73 1.41 14.00 5.01
N TRP A 74 0.20 14.52 4.77
CA TRP A 74 -0.26 14.89 3.44
C TRP A 74 0.59 16.02 2.84
N LEU A 75 0.89 17.07 3.61
CA LEU A 75 1.81 18.14 3.20
C LEU A 75 3.22 17.61 2.88
N GLY A 76 3.75 16.71 3.72
CA GLY A 76 5.04 16.06 3.50
C GLY A 76 5.06 15.25 2.22
N GLY A 77 3.97 14.54 1.91
CA GLY A 77 3.81 13.81 0.66
C GLY A 77 3.83 14.72 -0.58
N ILE A 78 3.16 15.88 -0.52
CA ILE A 78 3.18 16.88 -1.61
C ILE A 78 4.59 17.45 -1.78
N LEU A 79 5.23 17.84 -0.68
CA LEU A 79 6.56 18.45 -0.70
C LEU A 79 7.61 17.51 -1.29
N VAL A 80 7.59 16.24 -0.90
CA VAL A 80 8.48 15.21 -1.47
C VAL A 80 8.07 14.86 -2.92
N GLY A 81 6.78 14.92 -3.24
CA GLY A 81 6.29 14.82 -4.61
C GLY A 81 6.85 15.90 -5.54
N CYS A 82 7.04 17.13 -5.04
CA CYS A 82 7.71 18.21 -5.79
C CYS A 82 9.17 17.90 -6.09
N LEU A 83 9.84 17.11 -5.24
CA LEU A 83 11.21 16.64 -5.44
C LEU A 83 11.31 15.40 -6.34
N ARG A 84 10.23 15.01 -7.05
CA ARG A 84 10.13 13.82 -7.92
C ARG A 84 10.33 12.48 -7.19
N LEU A 85 10.19 12.47 -5.88
CA LEU A 85 10.26 11.26 -5.06
C LEU A 85 8.84 10.71 -4.80
N PRO A 86 8.70 9.42 -4.48
CA PRO A 86 7.39 8.84 -4.16
C PRO A 86 6.78 9.56 -2.92
N PRO A 87 5.53 10.06 -2.99
CA PRO A 87 4.90 10.78 -1.89
C PRO A 87 4.87 10.03 -0.55
N LEU A 88 4.85 8.70 -0.58
CA LEU A 88 4.92 7.84 0.60
C LEU A 88 6.19 8.09 1.44
N LEU A 89 7.29 8.45 0.80
CA LEU A 89 8.52 8.81 1.51
C LEU A 89 8.35 10.09 2.34
N GLY A 90 7.63 11.08 1.81
CA GLY A 90 7.32 12.31 2.54
C GLY A 90 6.40 12.08 3.74
N MET A 91 5.38 11.23 3.55
CA MET A 91 4.49 10.81 4.65
C MET A 91 5.27 10.08 5.76
N LEU A 92 6.23 9.21 5.38
CA LEU A 92 7.11 8.51 6.33
C LEU A 92 8.01 9.48 7.10
N ILE A 93 8.67 10.40 6.41
CA ILE A 93 9.56 11.39 7.04
C ILE A 93 8.80 12.21 8.09
N VAL A 94 7.59 12.66 7.77
CA VAL A 94 6.76 13.40 8.73
C VAL A 94 6.45 12.56 9.96
N GLY A 95 6.08 11.28 9.80
CA GLY A 95 5.87 10.37 10.93
C GLY A 95 7.12 10.19 11.80
N ILE A 96 8.30 10.06 11.18
CA ILE A 96 9.59 9.98 11.89
C ILE A 96 9.86 11.29 12.64
N LEU A 97 9.66 12.45 12.02
CA LEU A 97 9.87 13.75 12.66
C LEU A 97 8.92 13.95 13.85
N PHE A 98 7.64 13.58 13.71
CA PHE A 98 6.66 13.64 14.80
C PHE A 98 7.05 12.75 15.99
N ARG A 99 7.70 11.61 15.76
CA ARG A 99 8.18 10.72 16.83
C ARG A 99 9.45 11.24 17.52
N ASN A 100 10.29 11.99 16.81
CA ASN A 100 11.63 12.40 17.29
C ASN A 100 11.69 13.85 17.82
N ILE A 101 10.74 14.74 17.48
CA ILE A 101 10.75 16.14 17.92
C ILE A 101 9.96 16.30 19.24
N PRO A 102 10.61 16.68 20.36
CA PRO A 102 9.96 16.76 21.68
C PRO A 102 9.11 18.03 21.91
N TYR A 103 9.14 19.00 20.98
CA TYR A 103 8.50 20.31 21.14
C TYR A 103 7.07 20.42 20.58
N ILE A 104 6.57 19.39 19.91
CA ILE A 104 5.17 19.34 19.49
C ILE A 104 4.38 18.77 20.67
N PRO A 105 3.32 19.45 21.17
CA PRO A 105 2.50 18.97 22.28
C PRO A 105 1.69 17.75 21.84
N TYR A 106 2.39 16.63 21.73
CA TYR A 106 1.83 15.32 21.50
C TYR A 106 1.50 14.80 22.89
N HIS A 107 0.24 14.47 23.13
CA HIS A 107 -0.09 13.68 24.30
C HIS A 107 0.80 12.44 24.32
N THR A 108 1.32 12.10 25.48
CA THR A 108 2.43 11.18 25.68
C THR A 108 2.26 9.78 25.08
N ASP A 109 1.11 9.41 24.54
CA ASP A 109 0.97 8.32 23.58
C ASP A 109 -0.33 8.54 22.76
N ILE A 110 -0.25 8.74 21.44
CA ILE A 110 -1.38 8.28 20.61
C ILE A 110 -1.49 6.80 20.88
N SER A 111 -2.65 6.37 21.40
CA SER A 111 -2.85 4.97 21.75
C SER A 111 -2.44 4.07 20.59
N ILE A 112 -1.55 3.11 20.86
CA ILE A 112 -1.13 2.06 19.91
C ILE A 112 -2.37 1.40 19.26
N LYS A 113 -3.50 1.41 19.97
CA LYS A 113 -4.81 0.96 19.47
C LYS A 113 -5.25 1.70 18.20
N TRP A 114 -5.16 3.03 18.17
CA TRP A 114 -5.56 3.81 16.99
C TRP A 114 -4.66 3.52 15.78
N ALA A 115 -3.34 3.44 16.01
CA ALA A 115 -2.39 3.09 14.95
C ALA A 115 -2.66 1.70 14.38
N ALA A 116 -2.94 0.71 15.24
CA ALA A 116 -3.31 -0.64 14.82
C ALA A 116 -4.60 -0.65 13.98
N ILE A 117 -5.66 -0.02 14.47
CA ILE A 117 -6.97 0.04 13.78
C ILE A 117 -6.84 0.74 12.42
N LEU A 118 -6.17 1.89 12.35
CA LEU A 118 -6.00 2.65 11.11
C LEU A 118 -5.17 1.89 10.08
N LYS A 119 -4.10 1.21 10.52
CA LYS A 119 -3.28 0.36 9.66
C LYS A 119 -4.10 -0.77 9.06
N ASP A 120 -4.90 -1.47 9.87
CA ASP A 120 -5.70 -2.60 9.42
C ASP A 120 -6.78 -2.16 8.41
N ILE A 121 -7.49 -1.05 8.69
CA ILE A 121 -8.47 -0.47 7.75
C ILE A 121 -7.78 -0.08 6.43
N SER A 122 -6.61 0.56 6.50
CA SER A 122 -5.87 0.99 5.32
C SER A 122 -5.43 -0.19 4.44
N LEU A 123 -4.89 -1.26 5.06
CA LEU A 123 -4.51 -2.47 4.35
C LEU A 123 -5.71 -3.12 3.65
N VAL A 124 -6.86 -3.20 4.32
CA VAL A 124 -8.09 -3.73 3.72
C VAL A 124 -8.52 -2.91 2.52
N ILE A 125 -8.54 -1.58 2.61
CA ILE A 125 -8.94 -0.70 1.50
C ILE A 125 -8.00 -0.87 0.30
N ILE A 126 -6.68 -0.89 0.54
CA ILE A 126 -5.68 -1.03 -0.52
C ILE A 126 -5.80 -2.40 -1.21
N LEU A 127 -5.95 -3.48 -0.44
CA LEU A 127 -6.11 -4.83 -0.97
C LEU A 127 -7.43 -4.99 -1.72
N LEU A 128 -8.53 -4.41 -1.22
CA LEU A 128 -9.82 -4.42 -1.90
C LEU A 128 -9.74 -3.70 -3.24
N LYS A 129 -9.08 -2.53 -3.28
CA LYS A 129 -8.86 -1.78 -4.52
C LYS A 129 -8.01 -2.58 -5.53
N ALA A 130 -6.98 -3.29 -5.05
CA ALA A 130 -6.18 -4.19 -5.87
C ALA A 130 -7.04 -5.30 -6.47
N GLY A 131 -7.83 -5.98 -5.64
CA GLY A 131 -8.68 -7.10 -6.04
C GLY A 131 -9.74 -6.72 -7.07
N LEU A 132 -10.35 -5.53 -6.93
CA LEU A 132 -11.32 -4.99 -7.88
C LEU A 132 -10.70 -4.58 -9.22
N GLY A 133 -9.39 -4.32 -9.26
CA GLY A 133 -8.65 -4.00 -10.48
C GLY A 133 -8.16 -5.22 -11.27
N LEU A 134 -8.34 -6.44 -10.76
CA LEU A 134 -7.87 -7.66 -11.41
C LEU A 134 -8.80 -8.13 -12.52
N ASP A 135 -8.20 -8.55 -13.63
CA ASP A 135 -8.90 -9.23 -14.71
C ASP A 135 -8.92 -10.76 -14.46
N PRO A 136 -10.09 -11.36 -14.18
CA PRO A 136 -10.16 -12.79 -13.86
C PRO A 136 -9.78 -13.70 -15.04
N GLN A 137 -10.00 -13.25 -16.28
CA GLN A 137 -9.66 -14.05 -17.47
C GLN A 137 -8.13 -14.13 -17.63
N LYS A 138 -7.43 -12.99 -17.49
CA LYS A 138 -5.96 -12.94 -17.53
C LYS A 138 -5.32 -13.63 -16.34
N LEU A 139 -5.95 -13.60 -15.18
CA LEU A 139 -5.48 -14.32 -13.99
C LEU A 139 -5.39 -15.83 -14.24
N LEU A 140 -6.42 -16.41 -14.87
CA LEU A 140 -6.46 -17.84 -15.17
C LEU A 140 -5.47 -18.24 -16.28
N GLU A 141 -5.28 -17.36 -17.27
CA GLU A 141 -4.28 -17.53 -18.34
C GLU A 141 -2.85 -17.54 -17.77
N LEU A 142 -2.56 -16.65 -16.82
CA LEU A 142 -1.21 -16.42 -16.30
C LEU A 142 -0.91 -17.13 -14.97
N LYS A 143 -1.81 -17.95 -14.43
CA LYS A 143 -1.69 -18.59 -13.11
C LYS A 143 -0.33 -19.23 -12.81
N PHE A 144 0.27 -19.89 -13.80
CA PHE A 144 1.57 -20.54 -13.64
C PHE A 144 2.72 -19.53 -13.54
N HIS A 145 2.63 -18.44 -14.31
CA HIS A 145 3.59 -17.34 -14.25
C HIS A 145 3.49 -16.61 -12.91
N ILE A 146 2.27 -16.35 -12.42
CA ILE A 146 2.02 -15.72 -11.12
C ILE A 146 2.65 -16.56 -10.00
N PHE A 147 2.42 -17.87 -10.02
CA PHE A 147 2.95 -18.77 -9.00
C PHE A 147 4.48 -18.79 -8.99
N ARG A 148 5.12 -18.91 -10.16
CA ARG A 148 6.59 -18.92 -10.25
C ARG A 148 7.20 -17.58 -9.86
N LEU A 149 6.59 -16.47 -10.27
CA LEU A 149 7.05 -15.11 -9.98
C LEU A 149 6.92 -14.76 -8.50
N SER A 150 5.93 -15.33 -7.80
CA SER A 150 5.74 -15.10 -6.37
C SER A 150 6.59 -16.03 -5.51
N VAL A 151 6.46 -17.35 -5.70
CA VAL A 151 7.01 -18.33 -4.75
C VAL A 151 8.52 -18.43 -4.85
N LEU A 152 9.06 -18.56 -6.07
CA LEU A 152 10.49 -18.84 -6.24
C LEU A 152 11.35 -17.65 -5.79
N PRO A 153 11.12 -16.41 -6.25
CA PRO A 153 11.90 -15.26 -5.80
C PRO A 153 11.81 -15.06 -4.29
N CYS A 154 10.59 -15.14 -3.72
CA CYS A 154 10.37 -14.99 -2.28
C CYS A 154 11.21 -15.98 -1.45
N LEU A 155 11.18 -17.27 -1.80
CA LEU A 155 11.94 -18.27 -1.06
C LEU A 155 13.46 -18.10 -1.22
N PHE A 156 13.92 -17.76 -2.41
CA PHE A 156 15.35 -17.52 -2.67
C PHE A 156 15.85 -16.25 -1.98
N GLU A 157 15.10 -15.15 -2.03
CA GLU A 157 15.42 -13.90 -1.36
C GLU A 157 15.39 -14.07 0.16
N ALA A 158 14.40 -14.79 0.71
CA ALA A 158 14.33 -15.10 2.14
C ALA A 158 15.52 -15.96 2.58
N ALA A 159 15.87 -17.02 1.82
CA ALA A 159 16.99 -17.89 2.14
C ALA A 159 18.34 -17.16 2.05
N ALA A 160 18.55 -16.37 0.98
CA ALA A 160 19.75 -15.56 0.82
C ALA A 160 19.87 -14.53 1.95
N SER A 161 18.79 -13.83 2.27
CA SER A 161 18.74 -12.87 3.38
C SER A 161 19.02 -13.53 4.72
N ALA A 162 18.48 -14.73 4.97
CA ALA A 162 18.76 -15.48 6.20
C ALA A 162 20.24 -15.85 6.34
N VAL A 163 20.88 -16.32 5.26
CA VAL A 163 22.32 -16.63 5.26
C VAL A 163 23.15 -15.37 5.56
N LEU A 164 22.81 -14.24 4.93
CA LEU A 164 23.47 -12.97 5.17
C LEU A 164 23.27 -12.50 6.61
N VAL A 165 22.05 -12.52 7.14
CA VAL A 165 21.75 -12.11 8.52
C VAL A 165 22.49 -12.98 9.53
N HIS A 166 22.56 -14.30 9.31
CA HIS A 166 23.32 -15.20 10.17
C HIS A 166 24.81 -14.82 10.20
N HIS A 167 25.41 -14.55 9.04
CA HIS A 167 26.84 -14.27 8.95
C HIS A 167 27.22 -12.86 9.41
N PHE A 168 26.44 -11.84 9.04
CA PHE A 168 26.75 -10.44 9.35
C PHE A 168 26.36 -10.05 10.79
N LEU A 169 25.21 -10.49 11.28
CA LEU A 169 24.71 -10.12 12.61
C LEU A 169 24.99 -11.21 13.66
N SER A 170 25.60 -12.34 13.27
CA SER A 170 25.88 -13.48 14.16
C SER A 170 24.63 -14.00 14.89
N LEU A 171 23.45 -13.84 14.27
CA LEU A 171 22.17 -14.27 14.84
C LEU A 171 21.96 -15.78 14.59
N PRO A 172 21.38 -16.54 15.53
CA PRO A 172 21.06 -17.95 15.32
C PRO A 172 20.12 -18.17 14.13
N TRP A 173 20.24 -19.33 13.47
CA TRP A 173 19.53 -19.66 12.23
C TRP A 173 18.03 -19.39 12.25
N LEU A 174 17.32 -19.74 13.33
CA LEU A 174 15.87 -19.48 13.43
C LEU A 174 15.54 -17.98 13.35
N TRP A 175 16.28 -17.15 14.07
CA TRP A 175 16.09 -15.69 14.07
C TRP A 175 16.48 -15.10 12.71
N ALA A 176 17.52 -15.63 12.08
CA ALA A 176 17.95 -15.22 10.76
C ALA A 176 16.92 -15.59 9.67
N ILE A 177 16.32 -16.79 9.73
CA ILE A 177 15.24 -17.21 8.83
C ILE A 177 13.99 -16.35 9.02
N MET A 178 13.64 -16.05 10.27
CA MET A 178 12.51 -15.15 10.57
C MET A 178 12.73 -13.76 9.96
N LEU A 179 13.92 -13.19 10.12
CA LEU A 179 14.30 -11.92 9.50
C LEU A 179 14.34 -12.01 7.97
N GLY A 180 14.80 -13.13 7.41
CA GLY A 180 14.81 -13.36 5.98
C GLY A 180 13.41 -13.27 5.36
N PHE A 181 12.40 -13.88 5.98
CA PHE A 181 11.01 -13.75 5.52
C PHE A 181 10.44 -12.34 5.67
N ILE A 182 10.84 -11.58 6.69
CA ILE A 182 10.44 -10.16 6.84
C ILE A 182 11.02 -9.31 5.72
N VAL A 183 12.30 -9.51 5.41
CA VAL A 183 13.03 -8.72 4.40
C VAL A 183 12.57 -9.07 2.98
N SER A 184 12.24 -10.33 2.73
CA SER A 184 11.76 -10.80 1.42
C SER A 184 10.33 -10.38 1.09
N ALA A 185 9.56 -9.88 2.05
CA ALA A 185 8.16 -9.52 1.84
C ALA A 185 8.03 -8.28 0.93
N VAL A 186 7.27 -8.40 -0.16
CA VAL A 186 7.08 -7.32 -1.11
C VAL A 186 5.95 -6.36 -0.69
N SER A 187 6.22 -5.06 -0.68
CA SER A 187 5.24 -4.05 -0.24
C SER A 187 4.11 -3.80 -1.24
N ALA A 188 2.93 -4.39 -0.98
CA ALA A 188 1.72 -4.17 -1.78
C ALA A 188 1.25 -2.71 -1.79
N ALA A 189 1.41 -2.00 -0.67
CA ALA A 189 0.91 -0.63 -0.52
C ALA A 189 1.58 0.36 -1.48
N VAL A 190 2.82 0.09 -1.88
CA VAL A 190 3.57 0.95 -2.81
C VAL A 190 3.35 0.50 -4.27
N LEU A 191 3.33 -0.82 -4.51
CA LEU A 191 3.26 -1.37 -5.85
C LEU A 191 1.85 -1.33 -6.46
N VAL A 192 0.82 -1.66 -5.67
CA VAL A 192 -0.57 -1.76 -6.16
C VAL A 192 -1.06 -0.45 -6.77
N PRO A 193 -0.91 0.73 -6.12
CA PRO A 193 -1.35 1.98 -6.73
C PRO A 193 -0.64 2.28 -8.06
N GLY A 194 0.65 1.96 -8.17
CA GLY A 194 1.41 2.12 -9.40
C GLY A 194 0.89 1.23 -10.53
N MET A 195 0.62 -0.05 -10.23
CA MET A 195 0.08 -1.00 -11.21
C MET A 195 -1.32 -0.61 -11.68
N LEU A 196 -2.19 -0.12 -10.79
CA LEU A 196 -3.52 0.38 -11.17
C LEU A 196 -3.45 1.59 -12.10
N VAL A 197 -2.49 2.50 -11.90
CA VAL A 197 -2.29 3.65 -12.81
C VAL A 197 -1.82 3.19 -14.19
N LEU A 198 -0.92 2.21 -14.26
CA LEU A 198 -0.49 1.64 -15.55
C LEU A 198 -1.64 0.94 -16.27
N ASP A 199 -2.48 0.23 -15.51
CA ASP A 199 -3.65 -0.46 -16.02
C ASP A 199 -4.68 0.51 -16.60
N GLN A 200 -4.98 1.61 -15.90
CA GLN A 200 -5.85 2.69 -16.36
C GLN A 200 -5.33 3.37 -17.62
N ARG A 201 -4.01 3.45 -17.80
CA ARG A 201 -3.35 3.98 -19.00
C ARG A 201 -3.25 2.96 -20.14
N GLY A 202 -3.75 1.75 -19.96
CA GLY A 202 -3.68 0.66 -20.95
C GLY A 202 -2.28 0.08 -21.14
N LEU A 203 -1.30 0.46 -20.32
CA LEU A 203 0.09 0.02 -20.45
C LEU A 203 0.25 -1.41 -19.90
N GLY A 204 0.67 -2.34 -20.75
CA GLY A 204 0.84 -3.74 -20.36
C GLY A 204 -0.47 -4.50 -20.10
N ARG A 205 -1.64 -3.88 -20.39
CA ARG A 205 -2.97 -4.50 -20.22
C ARG A 205 -3.14 -5.75 -21.09
N ASN A 206 -2.73 -5.68 -22.36
CA ASN A 206 -2.83 -6.81 -23.30
C ASN A 206 -2.00 -8.03 -22.85
N SER A 207 -0.82 -7.77 -22.31
CA SER A 207 0.09 -8.78 -21.74
C SER A 207 -0.31 -9.22 -20.33
N GLY A 208 -1.29 -8.56 -19.70
CA GLY A 208 -1.74 -8.86 -18.35
C GLY A 208 -0.71 -8.55 -17.26
N ILE A 209 0.28 -7.69 -17.50
CA ILE A 209 1.38 -7.42 -16.56
C ILE A 209 0.86 -6.78 -15.25
N PRO A 210 -0.01 -5.74 -15.26
CA PRO A 210 -0.54 -5.17 -14.01
C PRO A 210 -1.29 -6.22 -13.18
N THR A 211 -2.12 -7.05 -13.82
CA THR A 211 -2.85 -8.15 -13.17
C THR A 211 -1.89 -9.21 -12.62
N LEU A 212 -0.88 -9.59 -13.38
CA LEU A 212 0.16 -10.55 -12.98
C LEU A 212 0.87 -10.10 -11.71
N VAL A 213 1.33 -8.85 -11.68
CA VAL A 213 2.09 -8.26 -10.56
C VAL A 213 1.21 -8.05 -9.33
N MET A 214 -0.02 -7.54 -9.50
CA MET A 214 -0.95 -7.34 -8.39
C MET A 214 -1.34 -8.68 -7.73
N ALA A 215 -1.56 -9.72 -8.54
CA ALA A 215 -1.85 -11.06 -8.04
C ALA A 215 -0.62 -11.72 -7.40
N SER A 216 0.57 -11.59 -7.99
CA SER A 216 1.80 -12.18 -7.45
C SER A 216 2.18 -11.59 -6.11
N VAL A 217 2.05 -10.27 -5.93
CA VAL A 217 2.26 -9.58 -4.65
C VAL A 217 1.35 -10.10 -3.54
N SER A 218 0.13 -10.51 -3.87
CA SER A 218 -0.81 -11.04 -2.88
C SER A 218 -0.38 -12.41 -2.38
N ILE A 219 0.07 -13.29 -3.29
CA ILE A 219 0.58 -14.62 -2.94
C ILE A 219 1.92 -14.49 -2.20
N ASP A 220 2.78 -13.56 -2.62
CA ASP A 220 4.08 -13.30 -2.00
C ASP A 220 3.91 -12.92 -0.53
N ASN A 221 3.02 -11.97 -0.25
CA ASN A 221 2.71 -11.56 1.12
C ASN A 221 2.15 -12.69 1.98
N ILE A 222 1.33 -13.59 1.40
CA ILE A 222 0.84 -14.77 2.14
C ILE A 222 2.00 -15.70 2.49
N ILE A 223 2.90 -15.99 1.55
CA ILE A 223 4.04 -16.89 1.76
C ILE A 223 5.01 -16.29 2.78
N ALA A 224 5.40 -15.03 2.62
CA ALA A 224 6.33 -14.35 3.51
C ALA A 224 5.77 -14.24 4.94
N LEU A 225 4.49 -13.83 5.08
CA LEU A 225 3.83 -13.76 6.39
C LEU A 225 3.69 -15.14 7.04
N THR A 226 3.35 -16.17 6.26
CA THR A 226 3.25 -17.55 6.77
C THR A 226 4.61 -18.05 7.26
N GLY A 227 5.68 -17.84 6.48
CA GLY A 227 7.05 -18.20 6.86
C GLY A 227 7.51 -17.46 8.13
N PHE A 228 7.19 -16.16 8.23
CA PHE A 228 7.42 -15.38 9.45
C PHE A 228 6.67 -15.97 10.66
N ILE A 229 5.36 -16.20 10.55
CA ILE A 229 4.53 -16.72 11.66
C ILE A 229 5.03 -18.09 12.11
N ILE A 230 5.34 -18.99 11.18
CA ILE A 230 5.87 -20.33 11.50
C ILE A 230 7.17 -20.20 12.28
N THR A 231 8.12 -19.42 11.78
CA THR A 231 9.44 -19.28 12.41
C THR A 231 9.34 -18.59 13.77
N PHE A 232 8.53 -17.53 13.86
CA PHE A 232 8.23 -16.83 15.11
C PHE A 232 7.56 -17.76 16.14
N SER A 233 6.65 -18.63 15.69
CA SER A 233 5.99 -19.61 16.55
C SER A 233 6.97 -20.65 17.07
N ILE A 234 7.92 -21.12 16.27
CA ILE A 234 8.96 -22.08 16.73
C ILE A 234 9.88 -21.40 17.75
N ILE A 235 10.22 -20.13 17.56
CA ILE A 235 11.04 -19.36 18.51
C ILE A 235 10.32 -19.13 19.83
N THR A 236 9.02 -18.81 19.78
CA THR A 236 8.22 -18.41 20.95
C THR A 236 7.57 -19.60 21.67
N SER A 237 7.34 -20.72 20.97
CA SER A 237 6.58 -21.86 21.49
C SER A 237 7.44 -23.10 21.77
N SER A 238 7.40 -23.50 23.04
CA SER A 238 7.47 -24.88 23.48
C SER A 238 6.26 -25.69 22.95
N GLY A 239 6.38 -26.30 21.76
CA GLY A 239 5.74 -27.59 21.47
C GLY A 239 4.46 -27.67 20.62
N ILE A 240 3.82 -26.58 20.16
CA ILE A 240 2.54 -26.69 19.39
C ILE A 240 2.65 -26.02 18.02
N ILE A 241 3.37 -26.69 17.12
CA ILE A 241 3.62 -26.21 15.75
C ILE A 241 2.41 -26.49 14.83
N LEU A 242 1.72 -27.61 15.03
CA LEU A 242 0.67 -28.10 14.12
C LEU A 242 -0.69 -27.40 14.28
N LEU A 243 -1.06 -27.05 15.52
CA LEU A 243 -2.34 -26.41 15.85
C LEU A 243 -2.35 -24.94 15.43
N THR A 244 -1.20 -24.26 15.55
CA THR A 244 -1.02 -22.87 15.10
C THR A 244 -1.09 -22.76 13.58
N LEU A 245 -0.48 -23.69 12.84
CA LEU A 245 -0.58 -23.77 11.37
C LEU A 245 -2.03 -23.97 10.87
N PHE A 246 -2.79 -24.83 11.54
CA PHE A 246 -4.17 -25.15 11.15
C PHE A 246 -5.19 -24.07 11.55
N PHE A 247 -4.98 -23.35 12.66
CA PHE A 247 -5.92 -22.32 13.14
C PHE A 247 -5.54 -20.88 12.74
N VAL A 248 -4.27 -20.50 12.72
CA VAL A 248 -3.86 -19.09 12.51
C VAL A 248 -3.91 -18.70 11.03
N CYS A 249 -3.57 -19.62 10.10
CA CYS A 249 -3.71 -19.38 8.67
C CYS A 249 -5.15 -19.08 8.24
N PRO A 250 -6.18 -19.86 8.63
CA PRO A 250 -7.55 -19.47 8.35
C PRO A 250 -8.02 -18.27 9.17
N MET A 251 -7.62 -18.10 10.44
CA MET A 251 -8.08 -16.97 11.27
C MET A 251 -7.53 -15.60 10.85
N SER A 252 -6.34 -15.54 10.24
CA SER A 252 -5.82 -14.31 9.62
C SER A 252 -6.61 -13.93 8.35
N ILE A 253 -7.26 -14.91 7.70
CA ILE A 253 -7.98 -14.75 6.43
C ILE A 253 -9.50 -14.64 6.67
N GLN A 254 -10.01 -15.22 7.75
CA GLN A 254 -11.42 -15.26 8.11
C GLN A 254 -12.07 -13.89 8.32
N PRO A 255 -11.46 -12.86 8.95
CA PRO A 255 -12.12 -11.56 9.03
C PRO A 255 -12.25 -10.90 7.65
N ILE A 256 -11.30 -11.14 6.75
CA ILE A 256 -11.34 -10.62 5.36
C ILE A 256 -12.36 -11.41 4.52
N GLN A 257 -12.41 -12.74 4.68
CA GLN A 257 -13.36 -13.58 3.94
C GLN A 257 -14.78 -13.57 4.50
N LEU A 258 -15.02 -13.46 5.81
CA LEU A 258 -16.36 -13.32 6.37
C LEU A 258 -16.95 -11.94 6.08
N LEU A 259 -16.15 -10.88 6.17
CA LEU A 259 -16.63 -9.54 5.82
C LEU A 259 -16.88 -9.44 4.30
N SER A 260 -16.02 -10.05 3.46
CA SER A 260 -16.26 -10.12 2.02
C SER A 260 -17.44 -11.04 1.66
N TRP A 261 -17.63 -12.19 2.31
CA TRP A 261 -18.75 -13.10 2.04
C TRP A 261 -20.09 -12.54 2.50
N HIS A 262 -20.13 -11.83 3.63
CA HIS A 262 -21.36 -11.25 4.15
C HIS A 262 -21.75 -9.95 3.42
N GLN A 263 -20.79 -9.18 2.88
CA GLN A 263 -21.08 -8.03 2.01
C GLN A 263 -21.34 -8.41 0.54
N ALA A 264 -20.72 -9.48 0.04
CA ALA A 264 -20.90 -9.92 -1.35
C ALA A 264 -22.30 -10.47 -1.65
N ARG A 265 -23.06 -10.94 -0.66
CA ARG A 265 -24.43 -11.44 -0.89
C ARG A 265 -25.48 -10.36 -1.12
N GLY A 266 -25.25 -9.10 -0.73
CA GLY A 266 -26.30 -8.08 -0.76
C GLY A 266 -26.04 -6.91 -1.71
N HIS A 267 -24.81 -6.41 -1.78
CA HIS A 267 -24.55 -5.06 -2.29
C HIS A 267 -23.30 -4.96 -3.18
N GLY A 268 -22.69 -6.08 -3.61
CA GLY A 268 -21.45 -6.05 -4.40
C GLY A 268 -21.58 -5.29 -5.73
N THR A 269 -22.73 -5.40 -6.40
CA THR A 269 -23.01 -4.65 -7.64
C THR A 269 -23.24 -3.17 -7.38
N ALA A 270 -23.99 -2.82 -6.32
CA ALA A 270 -24.24 -1.44 -5.89
C ALA A 270 -22.95 -0.73 -5.43
N PHE A 271 -22.12 -1.40 -4.61
CA PHE A 271 -20.84 -0.88 -4.18
C PHE A 271 -19.85 -0.75 -5.35
N SER A 272 -19.81 -1.73 -6.27
CA SER A 272 -18.95 -1.59 -7.46
C SER A 272 -19.41 -0.44 -8.37
N HIS A 273 -20.72 -0.19 -8.47
CA HIS A 273 -21.27 0.93 -9.23
C HIS A 273 -20.97 2.28 -8.55
N THR A 274 -21.17 2.38 -7.24
CA THR A 274 -20.86 3.59 -6.46
C THR A 274 -19.36 3.87 -6.41
N PHE A 275 -18.51 2.84 -6.30
CA PHE A 275 -17.06 3.02 -6.28
C PHE A 275 -16.50 3.32 -7.68
N ARG A 276 -17.11 2.76 -8.74
CA ARG A 276 -16.80 3.07 -10.14
C ARG A 276 -17.30 4.47 -10.53
N SER A 277 -18.41 4.95 -9.96
CA SER A 277 -18.85 6.34 -10.13
C SER A 277 -17.92 7.31 -9.40
N ILE A 278 -17.50 7.01 -8.15
CA ILE A 278 -16.54 7.85 -7.42
C ILE A 278 -15.18 7.92 -8.12
N THR A 279 -14.70 6.83 -8.73
CA THR A 279 -13.44 6.84 -9.50
C THR A 279 -13.61 7.49 -10.88
N ALA A 280 -14.78 7.39 -11.52
CA ALA A 280 -15.08 8.12 -12.76
C ALA A 280 -15.20 9.63 -12.54
N ASP A 281 -15.81 10.06 -11.44
CA ASP A 281 -15.92 11.48 -11.06
C ASP A 281 -14.55 12.10 -10.73
N TYR A 282 -13.64 11.32 -10.15
CA TYR A 282 -12.25 11.74 -9.95
C TYR A 282 -11.48 11.81 -11.28
N SER A 283 -11.73 10.90 -12.21
CA SER A 283 -11.10 10.91 -13.54
C SER A 283 -11.66 12.00 -14.47
N ALA A 284 -12.89 12.44 -14.27
CA ALA A 284 -13.53 13.51 -15.02
C ALA A 284 -13.13 14.91 -14.51
N SER A 285 -12.78 15.02 -13.23
CA SER A 285 -12.26 16.27 -12.63
C SER A 285 -10.79 16.52 -12.97
N ASP A 286 -10.02 15.49 -13.32
CA ASP A 286 -8.66 15.61 -13.88
C ASP A 286 -8.64 15.91 -15.41
N GLN A 287 -9.81 16.05 -16.05
CA GLN A 287 -9.97 16.39 -17.48
C GLN A 287 -10.48 17.83 -17.71
N ILE A 288 -10.56 18.66 -16.67
CA ILE A 288 -10.87 20.10 -16.75
C ILE A 288 -9.65 20.90 -16.29
#